data_AF-C6IQ04-F1
#
_entry.id   AF-C6IQ04-F1
#
_cell.length_a   1.000
_cell.length_b   1.000
_cell.length_c   1.000
_cell.angle_alpha   90.00
_cell.angle_beta   90.00
_cell.angle_gamma   90.00
#
_symmetry.space_group_name_H-M   'P 1'
#
loop_
_entity.id
_entity.type
_entity.pdbx_description
1 polymer ?
#
loop_
_entity_poly.entity_id
_entity_poly.type
_entity_poly.pdbx_seq_one_letter_code
_entity_poly.pdbx_strand_id
1 'polypeptide(L)'
;MKTKFIYVVLMALFLGSQMTLSAQNKENKERKQRPTPEQMMQMQTNQMVKALMLDDATAAKFTPIYQKYLKELRECRMMNFKPRARKDAAQGTEANTAKETPKPVMTDAEIAKMLKDQFAQSRKMLDIREKYYNEFSKILSQKQIMKIYQQEKSNMNKFRKEFDRRKGQKPGQGHKPGQDRQRQRQHTPHQTQK
;
A
#
# COMPACT_ATOMS: atom_id res chain seq x y z
N MET A 1 -63.24 2.83 -31.30
CA MET A 1 -62.37 2.13 -30.32
C MET A 1 -60.89 2.34 -30.67
N LYS A 2 -60.32 3.55 -30.50
CA LYS A 2 -58.91 3.83 -30.86
C LYS A 2 -58.11 4.57 -29.78
N THR A 3 -58.75 5.11 -28.75
CA THR A 3 -58.08 5.76 -27.62
C THR A 3 -57.88 4.84 -26.41
N LYS A 4 -58.71 3.80 -26.26
CA LYS A 4 -58.64 2.88 -25.11
C LYS A 4 -57.47 1.89 -25.17
N PHE A 5 -56.96 1.56 -26.36
CA PHE A 5 -55.81 0.65 -26.53
C PHE A 5 -54.47 1.31 -26.17
N ILE A 6 -54.36 2.62 -26.39
CA ILE A 6 -53.15 3.40 -26.09
C ILE A 6 -52.89 3.43 -24.57
N TYR A 7 -53.94 3.56 -23.75
CA TYR A 7 -53.80 3.55 -22.29
C TYR A 7 -53.36 2.19 -21.74
N VAL A 8 -53.76 1.08 -22.37
CA VAL A 8 -53.35 -0.27 -21.96
C VAL A 8 -51.86 -0.50 -22.25
N VAL A 9 -51.35 0.02 -23.37
CA VAL A 9 -49.91 -0.04 -23.72
C VAL A 9 -49.09 0.91 -22.83
N LEU A 10 -49.61 2.09 -22.48
CA LEU A 10 -48.96 3.03 -21.56
C LEU A 10 -48.91 2.53 -20.11
N MET A 11 -49.93 1.80 -19.65
CA MET A 11 -49.94 1.18 -18.31
C MET A 11 -49.00 -0.02 -18.20
N ALA A 12 -48.78 -0.77 -19.28
CA ALA A 12 -47.81 -1.87 -19.31
C ALA A 12 -46.35 -1.39 -19.23
N LEU A 13 -46.04 -0.21 -19.80
CA LEU A 13 -44.72 0.41 -19.72
C LEU A 13 -44.35 0.89 -18.30
N PHE A 14 -45.33 1.30 -17.49
CA PHE A 14 -45.08 1.73 -16.11
C PHE A 14 -44.75 0.57 -15.16
N LEU A 15 -45.29 -0.63 -15.40
CA LEU A 15 -45.06 -1.80 -14.55
C LEU A 15 -43.73 -2.52 -14.83
N GLY A 16 -43.09 -2.28 -15.99
CA GLY A 16 -41.82 -2.90 -16.38
C GLY A 16 -40.56 -2.20 -15.86
N SER A 17 -40.69 -1.07 -15.15
CA SER A 17 -39.54 -0.20 -14.81
C SER A 17 -38.83 -0.53 -13.49
N GLN A 18 -39.29 -1.52 -12.72
CA GLN A 18 -38.69 -1.88 -11.42
C GLN A 18 -37.73 -3.08 -11.51
N MET A 19 -36.87 -3.09 -12.52
CA MET A 19 -35.71 -4.00 -12.57
C MET A 19 -34.47 -3.22 -13.00
N THR A 20 -34.07 -2.21 -12.21
CA THR A 20 -32.66 -1.84 -12.10
C THR A 20 -32.11 -2.41 -10.81
N LEU A 21 -31.52 -3.58 -10.97
CA LEU A 21 -30.63 -4.25 -10.03
C LEU A 21 -29.71 -3.24 -9.33
N SER A 22 -29.93 -3.10 -8.03
CA SER A 22 -29.01 -2.68 -6.96
C SER A 22 -27.59 -2.26 -7.40
N ALA A 23 -27.43 -1.03 -7.87
CA ALA A 23 -26.14 -0.33 -7.93
C ALA A 23 -26.06 0.83 -6.92
N GLN A 24 -27.11 1.01 -6.12
CA GLN A 24 -27.22 2.05 -5.10
C GLN A 24 -27.10 1.47 -3.69
N ASN A 25 -26.05 0.68 -3.43
CA ASN A 25 -25.62 0.51 -2.04
C ASN A 25 -24.81 1.75 -1.62
N LYS A 26 -25.50 2.90 -1.53
CA LYS A 26 -24.94 4.17 -1.03
C LYS A 26 -24.66 4.13 0.47
N GLU A 27 -25.20 3.14 1.19
CA GLU A 27 -24.98 2.95 2.62
C GLU A 27 -23.57 2.40 2.95
N ASN A 28 -22.88 1.77 1.99
CA ASN A 28 -21.50 1.31 2.19
C ASN A 28 -20.44 2.41 1.92
N LYS A 29 -20.87 3.65 1.62
CA LYS A 29 -19.95 4.80 1.50
C LYS A 29 -19.62 5.41 2.86
N GLU A 30 -20.43 5.15 3.88
CA GLU A 30 -20.17 5.62 5.23
C GLU A 30 -19.40 4.54 5.99
N ARG A 31 -18.15 4.83 6.35
CA ARG A 31 -17.31 4.09 7.33
C ARG A 31 -16.54 2.85 6.84
N LYS A 32 -15.77 2.97 5.75
CA LYS A 32 -14.41 2.39 5.81
C LYS A 32 -13.52 3.34 6.59
N GLN A 33 -13.71 3.37 7.92
CA GLN A 33 -12.81 4.07 8.81
C GLN A 33 -11.40 3.55 8.50
N ARG A 34 -10.45 4.45 8.24
CA ARG A 34 -9.07 4.03 8.00
C ARG A 34 -8.63 3.22 9.22
N PRO A 35 -8.15 1.98 9.04
CA PRO A 35 -7.77 1.16 10.18
C PRO A 35 -6.81 1.91 11.09
N THR A 36 -7.05 1.85 12.39
CA THR A 36 -6.15 2.49 13.37
C THR A 36 -4.75 1.86 13.30
N PRO A 37 -3.69 2.55 13.76
CA PRO A 37 -2.34 1.97 13.79
C PRO A 37 -2.28 0.62 14.52
N GLU A 38 -3.09 0.46 15.56
CA GLU A 38 -3.21 -0.78 16.33
C GLU A 38 -3.92 -1.88 15.54
N GLN A 39 -5.04 -1.56 14.87
CA GLN A 39 -5.72 -2.50 13.98
C GLN A 39 -4.83 -2.95 12.82
N MET A 40 -4.01 -2.03 12.27
CA MET A 40 -3.00 -2.35 11.25
C MET A 40 -1.95 -3.33 11.77
N MET A 41 -1.45 -3.11 12.98
CA MET A 41 -0.48 -4.00 13.62
C MET A 41 -1.09 -5.38 13.91
N GLN A 42 -2.33 -5.44 14.38
CA GLN A 42 -3.06 -6.70 14.57
C GLN A 42 -3.25 -7.45 13.25
N MET A 43 -3.67 -6.75 12.19
CA MET A 43 -3.80 -7.37 10.86
C MET A 43 -2.47 -7.93 10.34
N GLN A 44 -1.37 -7.19 10.49
CA GLN A 44 -0.03 -7.67 10.11
C GLN A 44 0.38 -8.92 10.91
N THR A 45 0.06 -8.93 12.20
CA THR A 45 0.36 -10.08 13.08
C THR A 45 -0.47 -11.29 12.68
N ASN A 46 -1.78 -11.12 12.46
CA ASN A 46 -2.68 -12.19 12.02
C ASN A 46 -2.28 -12.75 10.65
N GLN A 47 -1.83 -11.89 9.72
CA GLN A 47 -1.28 -12.35 8.45
C GLN A 47 -0.01 -13.19 8.65
N MET A 48 0.86 -12.80 9.58
CA MET A 48 2.06 -13.56 9.88
C MET A 48 1.75 -14.91 10.54
N VAL A 49 0.85 -14.96 11.52
CA VAL A 49 0.37 -16.22 12.14
C VAL A 49 -0.13 -17.20 11.07
N LYS A 50 -0.94 -16.72 10.12
CA LYS A 50 -1.43 -17.53 8.99
C LYS A 50 -0.30 -17.97 8.04
N ALA A 51 0.60 -17.07 7.67
CA ALA A 51 1.73 -17.38 6.78
C ALA A 51 2.70 -18.41 7.38
N LEU A 52 2.82 -18.42 8.70
CA LEU A 52 3.65 -19.34 9.46
C LEU A 52 2.94 -20.65 9.84
N MET A 53 1.62 -20.74 9.60
CA MET A 53 0.78 -21.89 9.95
C MET A 53 0.92 -22.28 11.42
N LEU A 54 0.85 -21.28 12.32
CA LEU A 54 0.96 -21.54 13.76
C LEU A 54 -0.35 -22.13 14.29
N ASP A 55 -0.23 -23.08 15.20
CA ASP A 55 -1.33 -23.51 16.06
C ASP A 55 -1.70 -22.42 17.08
N ASP A 56 -2.87 -22.53 17.71
CA ASP A 56 -3.39 -21.51 18.62
C ASP A 56 -2.49 -21.27 19.84
N ALA A 57 -1.84 -22.32 20.37
CA ALA A 57 -0.96 -22.20 21.53
C ALA A 57 0.34 -21.46 21.18
N THR A 58 0.94 -21.78 20.03
CA THR A 58 2.12 -21.08 19.52
C THR A 58 1.78 -19.65 19.09
N ALA A 59 0.63 -19.44 18.45
CA ALA A 59 0.16 -18.12 18.04
C ALA A 59 -0.07 -17.18 19.22
N ALA A 60 -0.61 -17.69 20.35
CA ALA A 60 -0.80 -16.91 21.57
C ALA A 60 0.53 -16.40 22.16
N LYS A 61 1.60 -17.21 22.11
CA LYS A 61 2.95 -16.82 22.54
C LYS A 61 3.64 -15.91 21.53
N PHE A 62 3.47 -16.18 20.24
CA PHE A 62 4.10 -15.45 19.15
C PHE A 62 3.58 -14.01 19.01
N THR A 63 2.26 -13.83 19.09
CA THR A 63 1.58 -12.55 18.88
C THR A 63 2.18 -11.38 19.68
N PRO A 64 2.33 -11.45 21.02
CA PRO A 64 2.88 -10.34 21.78
C PRO A 64 4.36 -10.07 21.47
N ILE A 65 5.15 -11.11 21.16
CA ILE A 65 6.57 -10.95 20.77
C ILE A 65 6.66 -10.24 19.42
N TYR A 66 5.86 -10.69 18.44
CA TYR A 66 5.88 -10.13 17.09
C TYR A 66 5.34 -8.69 17.03
N GLN A 67 4.34 -8.35 17.85
CA GLN A 67 3.85 -6.96 17.96
C GLN A 67 4.91 -6.02 18.51
N LYS A 68 5.64 -6.42 19.57
CA LYS A 68 6.76 -5.64 20.11
C LYS A 68 7.86 -5.46 19.07
N TYR A 69 8.20 -6.53 18.34
CA TYR A 69 9.14 -6.48 17.22
C TYR A 69 8.72 -5.48 16.15
N LEU A 70 7.46 -5.51 15.69
CA LEU A 70 6.95 -4.55 14.70
C LEU A 70 7.01 -3.10 15.20
N LYS A 71 6.75 -2.88 16.48
CA LYS A 71 6.82 -1.55 17.10
C LYS A 71 8.26 -1.04 17.13
N GLU A 72 9.21 -1.82 17.63
CA GLU A 72 10.63 -1.46 17.66
C GLU A 72 11.21 -1.25 16.24
N LEU A 73 10.82 -2.08 15.28
CA LEU A 73 11.18 -1.88 13.86
C LEU A 73 10.66 -0.54 13.32
N ARG A 74 9.42 -0.17 13.67
CA ARG A 74 8.81 1.10 13.23
C ARG A 74 9.53 2.28 13.87
N GLU A 75 9.81 2.23 15.16
CA GLU A 75 10.55 3.27 15.90
C GLU A 75 11.96 3.44 15.31
N CYS A 76 12.67 2.34 15.05
CA CYS A 76 13.98 2.36 14.41
C CYS A 76 13.92 3.05 13.03
N ARG A 77 12.91 2.72 12.20
CA ARG A 77 12.71 3.38 10.88
C ARG A 77 12.40 4.87 11.00
N MET A 78 11.68 5.27 12.04
CA MET A 78 11.26 6.66 12.26
C MET A 78 12.30 7.51 12.99
N MET A 79 13.34 6.92 13.58
CA MET A 79 14.34 7.63 14.39
C MET A 79 14.99 8.83 13.70
N ASN A 80 15.25 8.72 12.39
CA ASN A 80 15.85 9.80 11.59
C ASN A 80 14.84 10.42 10.60
N PHE A 81 13.54 10.14 10.76
CA PHE A 81 12.51 10.66 9.88
C PHE A 81 12.32 12.15 10.12
N LYS A 82 12.71 12.97 9.14
CA LYS A 82 12.35 14.38 9.09
C LYS A 82 10.99 14.50 8.38
N PRO A 83 9.94 15.00 9.05
CA PRO A 83 8.68 15.30 8.38
C PRO A 83 8.97 16.24 7.21
N ARG A 84 8.57 15.84 6.00
CA ARG A 84 8.48 16.84 4.92
C ARG A 84 7.42 17.84 5.37
N ALA A 85 7.80 19.11 5.51
CA ALA A 85 6.83 20.19 5.60
C ALA A 85 5.80 19.95 4.48
N ARG A 86 4.52 19.82 4.86
CA ARG A 86 3.45 19.85 3.85
C ARG A 86 3.67 21.18 3.13
N LYS A 87 3.79 21.14 1.79
CA LYS A 87 3.42 22.31 1.02
C LYS A 87 1.95 22.51 1.34
N ASP A 88 1.65 23.51 2.15
CA ASP A 88 0.28 23.88 2.45
C ASP A 88 -0.43 24.10 1.12
N ALA A 89 -1.53 23.37 0.94
CA ALA A 89 -2.39 23.45 -0.23
C ALA A 89 -3.24 24.74 -0.13
N ALA A 90 -2.58 25.89 -0.03
CA ALA A 90 -3.16 27.21 -0.19
C ALA A 90 -2.49 27.88 -1.39
N GLN A 91 -2.78 27.36 -2.58
CA GLN A 91 -2.71 28.10 -3.84
C GLN A 91 -3.62 27.37 -4.84
N GLY A 92 -4.92 27.46 -4.56
CA GLY A 92 -5.85 27.65 -5.66
C GLY A 92 -5.53 29.00 -6.30
N THR A 93 -5.77 29.10 -7.61
CA THR A 93 -5.51 30.26 -8.48
C THR A 93 -4.05 30.71 -8.55
N GLU A 94 -3.31 30.12 -9.48
CA GLU A 94 -2.68 30.82 -10.62
C GLU A 94 -1.78 29.84 -11.37
N ALA A 95 -2.27 29.41 -12.53
CA ALA A 95 -1.49 28.65 -13.49
C ALA A 95 -0.47 29.60 -14.16
N ASN A 96 0.75 29.09 -14.32
CA ASN A 96 1.83 29.64 -15.16
C ASN A 96 2.63 30.83 -14.62
N THR A 97 3.46 30.63 -13.60
CA THR A 97 4.89 31.06 -13.56
C THR A 97 5.51 30.75 -12.19
N ALA A 98 5.94 29.50 -11.99
CA ALA A 98 6.87 29.19 -10.90
C ALA A 98 8.13 28.59 -11.54
N LYS A 99 9.14 29.45 -11.74
CA LYS A 99 10.52 29.02 -11.98
C LYS A 99 10.83 27.92 -10.96
N GLU A 100 11.32 26.79 -11.44
CA GLU A 100 11.84 25.70 -10.62
C GLU A 100 12.91 26.28 -9.69
N THR A 101 12.55 26.60 -8.46
CA THR A 101 13.55 26.90 -7.44
C THR A 101 14.36 25.60 -7.26
N PRO A 102 15.68 25.63 -7.46
CA PRO A 102 16.51 24.47 -7.20
C PRO A 102 16.26 24.07 -5.75
N LYS A 103 15.98 22.78 -5.50
CA LYS A 103 16.00 22.28 -4.12
C LYS A 103 17.36 22.66 -3.53
N PRO A 104 17.42 23.24 -2.32
CA PRO A 104 18.69 23.54 -1.69
C PRO A 104 19.53 22.27 -1.67
N VAL A 105 20.71 22.34 -2.27
CA VAL A 105 21.70 21.26 -2.25
C VAL A 105 22.17 21.16 -0.80
N MET A 106 22.04 19.98 -0.20
CA MET A 106 22.54 19.75 1.17
C MET A 106 24.04 20.01 1.22
N THR A 107 24.51 20.64 2.28
CA THR A 107 25.94 20.86 2.51
C THR A 107 26.66 19.54 2.85
N ASP A 108 27.97 19.46 2.61
CA ASP A 108 28.76 18.26 2.93
C ASP A 108 28.66 17.85 4.41
N ALA A 109 28.56 18.83 5.32
CA ALA A 109 28.35 18.58 6.75
C ALA A 109 26.99 17.92 7.04
N GLU A 110 25.93 18.36 6.36
CA GLU A 110 24.59 17.76 6.47
C GLU A 110 24.54 16.36 5.87
N ILE A 111 25.22 16.15 4.75
CA ILE A 111 25.36 14.82 4.11
C ILE A 111 26.13 13.89 5.05
N ALA A 112 27.25 14.32 5.62
CA ALA A 112 28.04 13.53 6.56
C ALA A 112 27.22 13.15 7.81
N LYS A 113 26.43 14.08 8.35
CA LYS A 113 25.51 13.78 9.46
C LYS A 113 24.45 12.75 9.06
N MET A 114 23.80 12.94 7.91
CA MET A 114 22.79 12.00 7.40
C MET A 114 23.36 10.59 7.21
N LEU A 115 24.56 10.45 6.66
CA LEU A 115 25.21 9.15 6.48
C LEU A 115 25.54 8.49 7.84
N LYS A 116 26.06 9.24 8.81
CA LYS A 116 26.28 8.74 10.18
C LYS A 116 24.99 8.28 10.84
N ASP A 117 23.91 9.06 10.70
CA ASP A 117 22.59 8.73 11.20
C ASP A 117 22.04 7.43 10.55
N GLN A 118 22.28 7.22 9.24
CA GLN A 118 21.93 5.98 8.54
C GLN A 118 22.70 4.78 9.09
N PHE A 119 24.01 4.89 9.34
CA PHE A 119 24.78 3.80 9.94
C PHE A 119 24.28 3.45 11.34
N ALA A 120 23.98 4.45 12.17
CA ALA A 120 23.42 4.23 13.50
C ALA A 120 22.06 3.52 13.43
N GLN A 121 21.21 3.91 12.48
CA GLN A 121 19.93 3.25 12.23
C GLN A 121 20.10 1.80 11.78
N SER A 122 21.01 1.53 10.84
CA SER A 122 21.30 0.17 10.36
C SER A 122 21.80 -0.75 11.46
N ARG A 123 22.66 -0.26 12.36
CA ARG A 123 23.14 -1.03 13.53
C ARG A 123 21.97 -1.38 14.46
N LYS A 124 21.17 -0.39 14.88
CA LYS A 124 19.98 -0.63 15.70
C LYS A 124 18.99 -1.62 15.06
N MET A 125 18.82 -1.55 13.75
CA MET A 125 17.97 -2.47 13.00
C MET A 125 18.47 -3.91 13.08
N LEU A 126 19.79 -4.12 13.01
CA LEU A 126 20.39 -5.44 13.17
C LEU A 126 20.25 -5.93 14.62
N ASP A 127 20.52 -5.07 15.61
CA ASP A 127 20.39 -5.42 17.03
C ASP A 127 18.96 -5.88 17.36
N ILE A 128 17.93 -5.18 16.86
CA ILE A 128 16.52 -5.57 17.01
C ILE A 128 16.26 -6.94 16.37
N ARG A 129 16.78 -7.17 15.16
CA ARG A 129 16.58 -8.44 14.45
C ARG A 129 17.22 -9.61 15.17
N GLU A 130 18.42 -9.42 15.71
CA GLU A 130 19.13 -10.44 16.49
C GLU A 130 18.43 -10.70 17.82
N LYS A 131 18.04 -9.65 18.54
CA LYS A 131 17.27 -9.74 19.79
C LYS A 131 16.01 -10.58 19.60
N TYR A 132 15.20 -10.27 18.58
CA TYR A 132 13.94 -10.99 18.35
C TYR A 132 14.13 -12.33 17.65
N TYR A 133 15.24 -12.57 16.94
CA TYR A 133 15.60 -13.92 16.49
C TYR A 133 15.70 -14.88 17.68
N ASN A 134 16.39 -14.47 18.74
CA ASN A 134 16.56 -15.28 19.95
C ASN A 134 15.22 -15.53 20.69
N GLU A 135 14.27 -14.60 20.60
CA GLU A 135 12.93 -14.81 21.15
C GLU A 135 12.08 -15.72 20.25
N PHE A 136 12.15 -15.55 18.93
CA PHE A 136 11.44 -16.39 17.98
C PHE A 136 11.96 -17.84 17.99
N SER A 137 13.27 -18.06 18.13
CA SER A 137 13.88 -19.39 18.14
C SER A 137 13.44 -20.27 19.31
N LYS A 138 12.88 -19.68 20.37
CA LYS A 138 12.31 -20.41 21.51
C LYS A 138 10.94 -21.03 21.20
N ILE A 139 10.22 -20.50 20.22
CA ILE A 139 8.82 -20.86 19.95
C ILE A 139 8.52 -21.22 18.49
N LEU A 140 9.44 -20.90 17.56
CA LEU A 140 9.31 -21.16 16.13
C LEU A 140 10.47 -22.01 15.63
N SER A 141 10.20 -22.81 14.60
CA SER A 141 11.24 -23.49 13.83
C SER A 141 12.07 -22.50 12.99
N GLN A 142 13.30 -22.86 12.66
CA GLN A 142 14.18 -22.05 11.79
C GLN A 142 13.55 -21.78 10.41
N LYS A 143 12.76 -22.74 9.88
CA LYS A 143 12.02 -22.55 8.61
C LYS A 143 10.94 -21.46 8.73
N GLN A 144 10.24 -21.40 9.85
CA GLN A 144 9.24 -20.35 10.12
C GLN A 144 9.93 -18.98 10.30
N ILE A 145 11.03 -18.94 11.02
CA ILE A 145 11.82 -17.69 11.20
C ILE A 145 12.33 -17.17 9.85
N MET A 146 12.86 -18.06 9.00
CA MET A 146 13.25 -17.70 7.64
C MET A 146 12.09 -17.09 6.84
N LYS A 147 10.87 -17.65 6.97
CA LYS A 147 9.66 -17.07 6.33
C LYS A 147 9.33 -15.66 6.83
N ILE A 148 9.54 -15.35 8.11
CA ILE A 148 9.34 -13.98 8.65
C ILE A 148 10.21 -13.00 7.85
N TYR A 149 11.51 -13.27 7.72
CA TYR A 149 12.43 -12.38 7.02
C TYR A 149 12.15 -12.28 5.52
N GLN A 150 11.74 -13.38 4.88
CA GLN A 150 11.31 -13.37 3.47
C GLN A 150 10.07 -12.48 3.28
N GLN A 151 9.08 -12.62 4.16
CA GLN A 151 7.86 -11.84 4.11
C GLN A 151 8.14 -10.34 4.35
N GLU A 152 9.01 -9.99 5.29
CA GLU A 152 9.46 -8.61 5.48
C GLU A 152 10.09 -8.01 4.22
N LYS A 153 11.03 -8.75 3.60
CA LYS A 153 11.71 -8.32 2.38
C LYS A 153 10.71 -8.12 1.24
N SER A 154 9.77 -9.05 1.09
CA SER A 154 8.69 -8.96 0.09
C SER A 154 7.79 -7.76 0.34
N ASN A 155 7.37 -7.54 1.59
CA ASN A 155 6.54 -6.39 1.98
C ASN A 155 7.23 -5.06 1.72
N MET A 156 8.54 -4.96 2.02
CA MET A 156 9.33 -3.77 1.73
C MET A 156 9.45 -3.52 0.22
N ASN A 157 9.67 -4.56 -0.58
CA ASN A 157 9.72 -4.45 -2.03
C ASN A 157 8.38 -4.00 -2.62
N LYS A 158 7.26 -4.52 -2.11
CA LYS A 158 5.91 -4.08 -2.50
C LYS A 158 5.70 -2.61 -2.16
N PHE A 159 6.07 -2.18 -0.95
CA PHE A 159 5.97 -0.78 -0.54
C PHE A 159 6.82 0.13 -1.42
N ARG A 160 8.06 -0.26 -1.74
CA ARG A 160 8.95 0.49 -2.63
C ARG A 160 8.34 0.63 -4.04
N LYS A 161 7.89 -0.47 -4.64
CA LYS A 161 7.23 -0.45 -5.95
C LYS A 161 5.99 0.44 -5.97
N GLU A 162 5.16 0.35 -4.91
CA GLU A 162 3.96 1.18 -4.79
C GLU A 162 4.31 2.66 -4.59
N PHE A 163 5.37 2.97 -3.84
CA PHE A 163 5.85 4.33 -3.68
C PHE A 163 6.40 4.91 -4.99
N ASP A 164 7.21 4.14 -5.72
CA ASP A 164 7.76 4.54 -7.02
C ASP A 164 6.65 4.75 -8.05
N ARG A 165 5.64 3.86 -8.09
CA ARG A 165 4.43 3.99 -8.92
C ARG A 165 3.67 5.28 -8.63
N ARG A 166 3.55 5.67 -7.36
CA ARG A 166 2.89 6.93 -6.94
C ARG A 166 3.71 8.16 -7.25
N LYS A 167 5.04 8.10 -7.13
CA LYS A 167 5.93 9.20 -7.53
C LYS A 167 5.84 9.50 -9.03
N GLY A 168 5.68 8.48 -9.86
CA GLY A 168 5.52 8.62 -11.32
C GLY A 168 4.13 9.10 -11.76
N GLN A 169 3.12 9.07 -10.88
CA GLN A 169 1.77 9.57 -11.18
C GLN A 169 1.64 11.01 -10.73
N LYS A 170 1.63 11.95 -11.69
CA LYS A 170 1.21 13.33 -11.41
C LYS A 170 -0.24 13.31 -10.88
N PRO A 171 -0.59 14.11 -9.86
CA PRO A 171 -1.98 14.24 -9.43
C PRO A 171 -2.81 14.75 -10.62
N GLY A 172 -3.77 13.95 -11.11
CA GLY A 172 -4.69 14.36 -12.18
C GLY A 172 -4.59 13.60 -13.50
N GLN A 173 -3.58 12.75 -13.72
CA GLN A 173 -3.60 11.80 -14.85
C GLN A 173 -4.07 10.43 -14.37
N GLY A 174 -5.37 10.18 -14.57
CA GLY A 174 -5.95 8.86 -14.35
C GLY A 174 -5.17 7.79 -15.11
N HIS A 175 -4.97 6.65 -14.46
CA HIS A 175 -4.47 5.44 -15.10
C HIS A 175 -5.42 5.11 -16.26
N LYS A 176 -4.95 5.18 -17.52
CA LYS A 176 -5.59 4.45 -18.62
C LYS A 176 -4.99 3.05 -18.61
N PRO A 177 -5.69 2.01 -18.14
CA PRO A 177 -5.21 0.65 -18.24
C PRO A 177 -5.24 0.26 -19.73
N GLY A 178 -4.09 0.25 -20.39
CA GLY A 178 -4.02 -0.13 -21.81
C GLY A 178 -2.68 0.06 -22.51
N GLN A 179 -1.81 0.95 -22.03
CA GLN A 179 -0.59 1.29 -22.78
C GLN A 179 0.51 0.22 -22.71
N ASP A 180 0.58 -0.58 -21.64
CA ASP A 180 1.57 -1.66 -21.54
C ASP A 180 1.26 -2.85 -22.44
N ARG A 181 0.00 -3.06 -22.84
CA ARG A 181 -0.38 -4.19 -23.70
C ARG A 181 0.00 -3.94 -25.18
N GLN A 182 0.20 -2.69 -25.58
CA GLN A 182 0.62 -2.34 -26.95
C GLN A 182 2.12 -2.52 -27.20
N ARG A 183 2.97 -2.36 -26.17
CA ARG A 183 4.43 -2.54 -26.34
C ARG A 183 4.83 -4.01 -26.54
N GLN A 184 4.06 -4.96 -26.00
CA GLN A 184 4.34 -6.39 -26.22
C GLN A 184 3.90 -6.91 -27.60
N ARG A 185 2.95 -6.25 -28.28
CA ARG A 185 2.48 -6.69 -29.60
C ARG A 185 3.39 -6.28 -30.77
N GLN A 186 4.32 -5.35 -30.55
CA GLN A 186 5.22 -4.86 -31.61
C GLN A 186 6.49 -5.71 -31.78
N HIS A 187 6.71 -6.74 -30.95
CA HIS A 187 7.88 -7.63 -31.04
C HIS A 187 7.52 -9.07 -31.42
N THR A 188 6.63 -9.23 -32.42
CA THR A 188 6.48 -10.53 -33.11
C THR A 188 7.10 -10.39 -34.50
N PRO A 189 8.28 -10.98 -34.78
CA PRO A 189 8.83 -10.98 -36.13
C PRO A 189 8.01 -11.94 -36.98
N HIS A 190 7.44 -11.44 -38.07
CA HIS A 190 6.78 -12.26 -39.08
C HIS A 190 7.80 -13.22 -39.71
N GLN A 191 7.63 -14.52 -39.48
CA GLN A 191 8.22 -15.56 -40.32
C GLN A 191 7.54 -15.51 -41.68
N THR A 192 8.30 -15.18 -42.71
CA THR A 192 7.93 -15.35 -44.12
C THR A 192 8.04 -16.84 -44.46
N GLN A 193 6.92 -17.48 -44.84
CA GLN A 193 6.94 -18.76 -45.54
C GLN A 193 6.92 -18.52 -47.05
N LYS A 194 7.76 -19.28 -47.76
CA LYS A 194 7.77 -19.47 -49.21
C LYS A 194 6.69 -20.47 -49.61
#